data_AF-A0A4Y2CC26-F1
#
_entry.id   AF-A0A4Y2CC26-F1
#
_cell.length_a   1.000
_cell.length_b   1.000
_cell.length_c   1.000
_cell.angle_alpha   90.00
_cell.angle_beta   90.00
_cell.angle_gamma   90.00
#
_symmetry.space_group_name_H-M   'P 1'
#
loop_
_entity.id
_entity.type
_entity.pdbx_description
1 polymer ?
#
loop_
_entity_poly.entity_id
_entity_poly.type
_entity_poly.pdbx_seq_one_letter_code
_entity_poly.pdbx_strand_id
1 'polypeptide(L)'
;MPCDKTGAKLSSETVEKIITFYYNDDNSRICPGKKDCISVASENGRVLKQKRLILYNLKELYVAFKEQHKDLKIGLSKFCSLRPRECVTAGNKGIHSVCVRIYHQNIKLMLHALHIHDYISLLIKLVCSTESEKCMVHRCDNCPSVEILKEELMLSNDLEMINEISYKQWVKTDGAELKTIIISVDEFVENLVAKLSTLCTHHFFTKAQSKYFSKTKDELSEGTAIILADFSENYTCNMQDAIQSVHWKKEQVTLHPFLAYVKDIANDKLKPIPMCVISDHLVHDTTTFWTFQKVIVTDLIKEVPQIKYIKYFSDGLSAQYKNFINLCHHEKDHGVKAEWHFSASCHGKGACDGIGGTVKGMATKASLQRPYKDQILNASDLNKFTKDSVKGIKTFFVEKSEIEISHCQLAARYQTVDTIKGTRSNHSFVPINEEQLLVSRVSDSTTTFIATIGSKTIPLTLQNEQYVACTYGINWWIGKIVECYDEYNDYKIMFIYPHGPSASYMWPKPLDVCWIPYEHIMKVVSASSTKTGRTYKNNT
;
A
#
# COMPACT_ATOMS: atom_id res chain seq x y z
N MET A 1 -49.73 31.13 13.38
CA MET A 1 -48.66 30.23 13.88
C MET A 1 -48.11 29.47 12.69
N PRO A 2 -46.79 29.48 12.43
CA PRO A 2 -46.21 28.60 11.42
C PRO A 2 -46.37 27.16 11.90
N CYS A 3 -46.93 26.31 11.05
CA CYS A 3 -47.04 24.88 11.29
C CYS A 3 -45.63 24.29 11.31
N ASP A 4 -45.21 23.74 12.46
CA ASP A 4 -43.98 22.97 12.58
C ASP A 4 -44.05 21.76 11.65
N LYS A 5 -43.46 21.89 10.46
CA LYS A 5 -43.21 20.76 9.57
C LYS A 5 -42.16 19.88 10.24
N THR A 6 -42.61 18.87 10.97
CA THR A 6 -41.75 17.79 11.43
C THR A 6 -41.17 17.09 10.20
N GLY A 7 -39.90 17.39 9.90
CA GLY A 7 -39.19 16.76 8.78
C GLY A 7 -39.20 15.24 8.92
N ALA A 8 -39.38 14.53 7.80
CA ALA A 8 -39.41 13.07 7.79
C ALA A 8 -38.20 12.48 8.53
N LYS A 9 -38.46 11.58 9.48
CA LYS A 9 -37.42 10.90 10.25
C LYS A 9 -36.65 9.98 9.30
N LEU A 10 -35.35 10.19 9.17
CA LEU A 10 -34.49 9.32 8.35
C LEU A 10 -34.53 7.89 8.91
N SER A 11 -34.54 6.90 8.01
CA SER A 11 -34.44 5.51 8.42
C SER A 11 -33.10 5.25 9.11
N SER A 12 -33.08 4.30 10.04
CA SER A 12 -31.84 3.88 10.72
C SER A 12 -30.78 3.41 9.71
N GLU A 13 -31.22 2.73 8.65
CA GLU A 13 -30.36 2.30 7.53
C GLU A 13 -29.70 3.50 6.81
N THR A 14 -30.44 4.59 6.58
CA THR A 14 -29.87 5.80 5.96
C THR A 14 -28.82 6.43 6.87
N VAL A 15 -29.07 6.47 8.17
CA VAL A 15 -28.12 7.00 9.15
C VAL A 15 -26.84 6.14 9.17
N GLU A 16 -26.98 4.82 9.15
CA GLU A 16 -25.85 3.89 9.11
C GLU A 16 -25.02 4.03 7.83
N LYS A 17 -25.66 4.20 6.66
CA LYS A 17 -24.96 4.49 5.39
C LYS A 17 -24.13 5.78 5.48
N ILE A 18 -24.67 6.84 6.08
CA ILE A 18 -23.96 8.11 6.25
C ILE A 18 -22.78 7.97 7.21
N ILE A 19 -22.97 7.30 8.34
CA ILE A 19 -21.90 7.05 9.32
C ILE A 19 -20.79 6.21 8.68
N THR A 20 -21.16 5.15 7.97
CA THR A 20 -20.22 4.30 7.22
C THR A 20 -19.45 5.10 6.17
N PHE A 21 -20.14 6.00 5.46
CA PHE A 21 -19.50 6.88 4.48
C PHE A 21 -18.47 7.82 5.13
N TYR A 22 -18.77 8.38 6.31
CA TYR A 22 -17.78 9.15 7.07
C TYR A 22 -16.59 8.31 7.52
N TYR A 23 -16.79 7.04 7.88
CA TYR A 23 -15.73 6.11 8.28
C TYR A 23 -14.98 5.43 7.14
N ASN A 24 -15.35 5.71 5.88
CA ASN A 24 -14.59 5.24 4.73
C ASN A 24 -13.20 5.92 4.71
N ASP A 25 -12.14 5.13 4.53
CA ASP A 25 -10.74 5.59 4.51
C ASP A 25 -10.39 6.46 3.30
N ASP A 26 -11.21 6.42 2.24
CA ASP A 26 -11.14 7.35 1.12
C ASP A 26 -11.72 8.73 1.47
N ASN A 27 -12.59 8.82 2.48
CA ASN A 27 -13.32 10.03 2.86
C ASN A 27 -12.74 10.71 4.11
N SER A 28 -12.16 9.93 5.01
CA SER A 28 -11.47 10.43 6.20
C SER A 28 -10.33 9.50 6.58
N ARG A 29 -9.37 9.95 7.40
CA ARG A 29 -8.26 9.11 7.87
C ARG A 29 -8.09 9.21 9.35
N ILE A 30 -7.77 8.09 10.00
CA ILE A 30 -7.44 8.10 11.42
C ILE A 30 -6.16 8.89 11.63
N CYS A 31 -6.18 9.81 12.59
CA CYS A 31 -4.98 10.54 12.99
C CYS A 31 -4.10 9.60 13.82
N PRO A 32 -2.80 9.43 13.50
CA PRO A 32 -1.93 8.51 14.23
C PRO A 32 -1.41 9.10 15.56
N GLY A 33 -1.57 10.41 15.77
CA GLY A 33 -0.98 11.11 16.91
C GLY A 33 -1.62 10.73 18.24
N LYS A 34 -0.80 10.46 19.26
CA LYS A 34 -1.27 10.13 20.63
C LYS A 34 -2.17 11.20 21.27
N LYS A 35 -2.10 12.45 20.81
CA LYS A 35 -2.92 13.58 21.28
C LYS A 35 -4.16 13.83 20.41
N ASP A 36 -4.29 13.12 19.28
CA ASP A 36 -5.38 13.28 18.34
C ASP A 36 -6.60 12.45 18.76
N CYS A 37 -7.03 12.61 20.00
CA CYS A 37 -8.19 11.93 20.56
C CYS A 37 -9.26 12.93 21.01
N ILE A 38 -10.53 12.51 21.00
CA ILE A 38 -11.67 13.29 21.47
C ILE A 38 -12.54 12.45 22.38
N SER A 39 -13.03 13.06 23.46
CA SER A 39 -13.98 12.43 24.35
C SER A 39 -15.40 12.58 23.77
N VAL A 40 -16.07 11.45 23.52
CA VAL A 40 -17.44 11.39 23.00
C VAL A 40 -18.36 10.71 24.02
N ALA A 41 -19.65 11.08 24.00
CA ALA A 41 -20.65 10.42 24.83
C ALA A 41 -20.96 9.02 24.28
N SER A 42 -21.24 8.09 25.18
CA SER A 42 -21.62 6.69 24.96
C SER A 42 -22.70 6.32 25.97
N GLU A 43 -23.39 5.22 25.74
CA GLU A 43 -24.44 4.71 26.66
C GLU A 43 -23.93 4.56 28.11
N ASN A 44 -22.67 4.16 28.27
CA ASN A 44 -22.00 3.97 29.57
C ASN A 44 -21.12 5.15 30.00
N GLY A 45 -21.39 6.38 29.54
CA GLY A 45 -20.67 7.59 29.95
C GLY A 45 -19.86 8.22 28.83
N ARG A 46 -18.58 8.55 29.07
CA ARG A 46 -17.72 9.19 28.07
C ARG A 46 -16.58 8.27 27.67
N VAL A 47 -16.40 8.04 26.38
CA VAL A 47 -15.31 7.25 25.82
C VAL A 47 -14.35 8.14 25.05
N LEU A 48 -13.06 7.83 25.14
CA LEU A 48 -12.04 8.53 24.36
C LEU A 48 -11.87 7.80 23.02
N LYS A 49 -12.05 8.52 21.91
CA LYS A 49 -11.89 7.97 20.56
C LYS A 49 -10.80 8.70 19.79
N GLN A 50 -10.07 7.98 18.96
CA GLN A 50 -9.12 8.57 18.04
C GLN A 50 -9.86 9.42 16.99
N LYS A 51 -9.35 10.61 16.71
CA LYS A 51 -9.91 11.51 15.71
C LYS A 51 -9.67 10.94 14.31
N ARG A 52 -10.62 11.19 13.41
CA ARG A 52 -10.50 10.99 11.97
C ARG A 52 -10.55 12.31 11.24
N LEU A 53 -9.48 12.65 10.52
CA LEU A 53 -9.43 13.83 9.68
C LEU A 53 -10.21 13.59 8.38
N ILE A 54 -11.27 14.36 8.14
CA ILE A 54 -12.00 14.36 6.88
C ILE A 54 -11.10 14.92 5.78
N LEU A 55 -11.02 14.21 4.65
CA LEU A 55 -10.10 14.55 3.55
C LEU A 55 -10.66 15.62 2.58
N TYR A 56 -11.96 15.84 2.63
CA TYR A 56 -12.71 16.81 1.84
C TYR A 56 -13.25 17.94 2.72
N ASN A 57 -13.64 19.06 2.10
CA ASN A 57 -14.57 19.94 2.80
C ASN A 57 -15.96 19.28 2.87
N LEU A 58 -16.81 19.72 3.80
CA LEU A 58 -18.10 19.05 4.03
C LEU A 58 -19.07 19.15 2.85
N LYS A 59 -18.93 20.18 2.00
CA LYS A 59 -19.76 20.32 0.79
C LYS A 59 -19.34 19.31 -0.28
N GLU A 60 -18.05 19.21 -0.55
CA GLU A 60 -17.47 18.21 -1.46
C GLU A 60 -17.82 16.79 -1.03
N LEU A 61 -17.64 16.49 0.26
CA LEU A 61 -17.96 15.17 0.80
C LEU A 61 -19.44 14.80 0.62
N TYR A 62 -20.34 15.78 0.78
CA TYR A 62 -21.77 15.59 0.55
C TYR A 62 -22.10 15.35 -0.94
N VAL A 63 -21.42 16.05 -1.86
CA VAL A 63 -21.57 15.81 -3.30
C VAL A 63 -21.16 14.37 -3.63
N ALA A 64 -19.99 13.93 -3.15
CA ALA A 64 -19.53 12.55 -3.33
C ALA A 64 -20.52 11.52 -2.73
N PHE A 65 -21.10 11.80 -1.56
CA PHE A 65 -22.15 10.95 -0.98
C PHE A 65 -23.38 10.86 -1.88
N LYS A 66 -23.83 12.00 -2.44
CA LYS A 66 -25.00 12.06 -3.32
C LYS A 66 -24.77 11.39 -4.67
N GLU A 67 -23.55 11.35 -5.17
CA GLU A 67 -23.20 10.60 -6.38
C GLU A 67 -23.33 9.09 -6.18
N GLN A 68 -22.94 8.59 -5.01
CA GLN A 68 -23.05 7.16 -4.65
C GLN A 68 -24.47 6.77 -4.22
N HIS A 69 -25.24 7.72 -3.69
CA HIS A 69 -26.59 7.50 -3.16
C HIS A 69 -27.58 8.52 -3.74
N LYS A 70 -27.80 8.43 -5.07
CA LYS A 70 -28.66 9.35 -5.82
C LYS A 70 -30.11 9.30 -5.34
N ASP A 71 -30.57 8.11 -4.94
CA ASP A 71 -31.89 7.76 -4.43
C ASP A 71 -32.22 8.34 -3.05
N LEU A 72 -31.21 8.57 -2.20
CA LEU A 72 -31.43 9.06 -0.82
C LEU A 72 -31.76 10.55 -0.79
N LYS A 73 -32.96 10.91 -0.32
CA LYS A 73 -33.39 12.30 -0.13
C LYS A 73 -32.88 12.85 1.21
N ILE A 74 -31.66 13.39 1.21
CA ILE A 74 -31.07 14.08 2.37
C ILE A 74 -30.44 15.40 1.92
N GLY A 75 -30.58 16.46 2.72
CA GLY A 75 -29.91 17.74 2.50
C GLY A 75 -28.58 17.85 3.24
N LEU A 76 -27.69 18.72 2.75
CA LEU A 76 -26.35 18.98 3.30
C LEU A 76 -26.35 19.20 4.82
N SER A 77 -27.26 20.04 5.35
CA SER A 77 -27.30 20.33 6.79
C SER A 77 -27.55 19.09 7.63
N LYS A 78 -28.43 18.19 7.16
CA LYS A 78 -28.75 16.94 7.88
C LYS A 78 -27.61 15.94 7.79
N PHE A 79 -26.99 15.80 6.62
CA PHE A 79 -25.78 15.01 6.43
C PHE A 79 -24.67 15.45 7.40
N CYS A 80 -24.35 16.75 7.45
CA CYS A 80 -23.35 17.30 8.35
C CYS A 80 -23.70 17.10 9.84
N SER A 81 -24.99 17.14 10.19
CA SER A 81 -25.44 16.91 11.59
C SER A 81 -25.27 15.46 12.04
N LEU A 82 -25.24 14.51 11.10
CA LEU A 82 -25.06 13.07 11.36
C LEU A 82 -23.58 12.66 11.38
N ARG A 83 -22.68 13.61 11.15
CA ARG A 83 -21.23 13.39 11.24
C ARG A 83 -20.84 12.89 12.64
N PRO A 84 -20.15 11.74 12.75
CA PRO A 84 -19.55 11.30 14.00
C PRO A 84 -18.62 12.37 14.59
N ARG A 85 -18.66 12.58 15.90
CA ARG A 85 -17.91 13.69 16.55
C ARG A 85 -16.39 13.56 16.40
N GLU A 86 -15.91 12.34 16.30
CA GLU A 86 -14.53 11.97 16.04
C GLU A 86 -14.09 12.26 14.59
N CYS A 87 -15.03 12.39 13.64
CA CYS A 87 -14.75 12.82 12.27
C CYS A 87 -14.67 14.35 12.23
N VAL A 88 -13.45 14.86 12.18
CA VAL A 88 -13.12 16.27 12.35
C VAL A 88 -12.54 16.84 11.06
N THR A 89 -12.84 18.10 10.77
CA THR A 89 -12.26 18.83 9.63
C THR A 89 -10.90 19.41 10.00
N ALA A 90 -10.05 19.63 9.00
CA ALA A 90 -8.83 20.41 9.19
C ALA A 90 -9.18 21.82 9.72
N GLY A 91 -8.40 22.35 10.66
CA GLY A 91 -8.65 23.70 11.19
C GLY A 91 -7.77 24.09 12.38
N ASN A 92 -7.93 25.33 12.83
CA ASN A 92 -7.07 26.02 13.82
C ASN A 92 -6.92 25.32 15.19
N LYS A 93 -7.75 24.31 15.51
CA LYS A 93 -7.67 23.52 16.75
C LYS A 93 -6.59 22.42 16.72
N GLY A 94 -5.54 22.59 15.91
CA GLY A 94 -4.33 21.77 15.95
C GLY A 94 -4.41 20.42 15.23
N ILE A 95 -5.34 20.24 14.29
CA ILE A 95 -5.35 19.02 13.45
C ILE A 95 -4.69 19.35 12.12
N HIS A 96 -3.41 19.03 12.05
CA HIS A 96 -2.60 19.20 10.87
C HIS A 96 -2.78 18.01 9.94
N SER A 97 -2.87 18.27 8.64
CA SER A 97 -2.75 17.20 7.63
C SER A 97 -1.27 16.79 7.55
N VAL A 98 -0.87 15.84 8.39
CA VAL A 98 0.52 15.34 8.49
C VAL A 98 0.68 13.99 7.81
N CYS A 99 1.92 13.67 7.46
CA CYS A 99 2.28 12.44 6.74
C CYS A 99 1.49 12.33 5.41
N VAL A 100 1.36 13.46 4.71
CA VAL A 100 0.79 13.54 3.35
C VAL A 100 1.79 13.00 2.34
N ARG A 101 1.30 12.42 1.24
CA ARG A 101 2.19 11.75 0.27
C ARG A 101 2.82 12.77 -0.65
N ILE A 102 4.13 12.66 -0.83
CA ILE A 102 4.92 13.53 -1.71
C ILE A 102 4.38 13.60 -3.14
N TYR A 103 3.92 12.47 -3.69
CA TYR A 103 3.38 12.39 -5.06
C TYR A 103 2.17 13.31 -5.26
N HIS A 104 1.19 13.26 -4.36
CA HIS A 104 0.01 14.12 -4.43
C HIS A 104 0.34 15.55 -3.98
N GLN A 105 1.13 15.68 -2.91
CA GLN A 105 1.38 16.98 -2.30
C GLN A 105 2.20 17.87 -3.20
N ASN A 106 3.22 17.35 -3.89
CA ASN A 106 4.02 18.15 -4.81
C ASN A 106 3.20 18.64 -6.00
N ILE A 107 2.32 17.80 -6.57
CA ILE A 107 1.41 18.24 -7.63
C ILE A 107 0.47 19.33 -7.12
N LYS A 108 -0.12 19.16 -5.92
CA LYS A 108 -0.95 20.21 -5.31
C LYS A 108 -0.20 21.53 -5.11
N LEU A 109 1.07 21.47 -4.72
CA LEU A 109 1.89 22.67 -4.53
C LEU A 109 2.24 23.35 -5.87
N MET A 110 2.46 22.57 -6.93
CA MET A 110 2.61 23.11 -8.30
C MET A 110 1.32 23.76 -8.78
N LEU A 111 0.18 23.07 -8.65
CA LEU A 111 -1.13 23.58 -9.08
C LEU A 111 -1.55 24.82 -8.29
N HIS A 112 -1.15 24.95 -7.02
CA HIS A 112 -1.37 26.16 -6.25
C HIS A 112 -0.71 27.39 -6.88
N ALA A 113 0.45 27.24 -7.55
CA ALA A 113 1.10 28.34 -8.27
C ALA A 113 0.31 28.77 -9.52
N LEU A 114 -0.58 27.92 -10.02
CA LEU A 114 -1.50 28.19 -11.12
C LEU A 114 -2.93 28.53 -10.65
N HIS A 115 -3.15 28.71 -9.34
CA HIS A 115 -4.49 28.85 -8.78
C HIS A 115 -5.48 27.71 -9.12
N ILE A 116 -4.95 26.52 -9.45
CA ILE A 116 -5.73 25.31 -9.70
C ILE A 116 -5.82 24.50 -8.40
N HIS A 117 -7.05 24.13 -8.04
CA HIS A 117 -7.32 23.43 -6.76
C HIS A 117 -7.52 21.92 -6.90
N ASP A 118 -7.85 21.42 -8.09
CA ASP A 118 -8.15 20.01 -8.33
C ASP A 118 -7.29 19.41 -9.44
N TYR A 119 -6.49 18.41 -9.09
CA TYR A 119 -5.68 17.66 -10.04
C TYR A 119 -6.50 16.62 -10.83
N ILE A 120 -7.66 16.18 -10.33
CA ILE A 120 -8.48 15.15 -10.97
C ILE A 120 -8.97 15.64 -12.33
N SER A 121 -9.42 16.90 -12.41
CA SER A 121 -9.77 17.57 -13.66
C SER A 121 -8.68 17.47 -14.73
N LEU A 122 -7.40 17.56 -14.34
CA LEU A 122 -6.27 17.43 -15.26
C LEU A 122 -5.96 15.97 -15.63
N LEU A 123 -6.16 15.03 -14.71
CA LEU A 123 -6.04 13.61 -15.04
C LEU A 123 -7.06 13.20 -16.10
N ILE A 124 -8.30 13.71 -16.03
CA ILE A 124 -9.36 13.44 -17.02
C ILE A 124 -8.96 13.95 -18.42
N LYS A 125 -8.17 15.02 -18.51
CA LYS A 125 -7.65 15.52 -19.78
C LYS A 125 -6.54 14.63 -20.39
N LEU A 126 -5.86 13.84 -19.57
CA LEU A 126 -4.79 12.94 -20.00
C LEU A 126 -5.28 11.57 -20.48
N VAL A 127 -6.49 11.16 -20.10
CA VAL A 127 -6.97 9.80 -20.37
C VAL A 127 -8.43 9.75 -20.81
N CYS A 128 -8.80 8.78 -21.66
CA CYS A 128 -10.20 8.56 -22.03
C CYS A 128 -11.08 8.15 -20.84
N SER A 129 -10.52 7.42 -19.89
CA SER A 129 -11.25 6.88 -18.74
C SER A 129 -10.34 6.66 -17.55
N THR A 130 -10.70 7.25 -16.41
CA THR A 130 -10.01 7.08 -15.13
C THR A 130 -10.28 5.74 -14.45
N GLU A 131 -11.27 4.99 -14.93
CA GLU A 131 -11.60 3.63 -14.47
C GLU A 131 -10.89 2.54 -15.27
N SER A 132 -10.28 2.88 -16.41
CA SER A 132 -9.58 1.92 -17.26
C SER A 132 -8.11 1.81 -16.84
N GLU A 133 -7.67 0.61 -16.44
CA GLU A 133 -6.25 0.35 -16.18
C GLU A 133 -5.40 0.72 -17.41
N LYS A 134 -5.80 0.26 -18.61
CA LYS A 134 -5.08 0.52 -19.88
C LYS A 134 -4.88 2.01 -20.11
N CYS A 135 -5.87 2.84 -19.80
CA CYS A 135 -5.75 4.29 -19.93
C CYS A 135 -4.86 4.89 -18.84
N MET A 136 -5.09 4.55 -17.57
CA MET A 136 -4.38 5.13 -16.42
C MET A 136 -2.92 4.71 -16.30
N VAL A 137 -2.52 3.63 -16.98
CA VAL A 137 -1.12 3.21 -17.15
C VAL A 137 -0.50 3.64 -18.48
N HIS A 138 -1.17 4.54 -19.23
CA HIS A 138 -0.70 5.10 -20.51
C HIS A 138 -0.39 4.04 -21.57
N ARG A 139 -1.23 3.00 -21.65
CA ARG A 139 -1.15 1.94 -22.68
C ARG A 139 -2.30 2.01 -23.69
N CYS A 140 -3.15 3.02 -23.61
CA CYS A 140 -4.30 3.19 -24.49
C CYS A 140 -3.94 4.07 -25.68
N ASP A 141 -4.09 3.52 -26.88
CA ASP A 141 -3.77 4.21 -28.15
C ASP A 141 -4.75 5.34 -28.48
N ASN A 142 -5.90 5.38 -27.79
CA ASN A 142 -6.93 6.39 -27.99
C ASN A 142 -6.87 7.55 -26.97
N CYS A 143 -5.97 7.49 -25.98
CA CYS A 143 -5.85 8.57 -24.99
C CYS A 143 -5.39 9.87 -25.67
N PRO A 144 -5.86 11.04 -25.18
CA PRO A 144 -5.37 12.33 -25.65
C PRO A 144 -3.85 12.42 -25.53
N SER A 145 -3.22 13.13 -26.46
CA SER A 145 -1.79 13.42 -26.37
C SER A 145 -1.51 14.30 -25.15
N VAL A 146 -0.43 14.01 -24.43
CA VAL A 146 0.06 14.85 -23.33
C VAL A 146 0.35 16.28 -23.79
N GLU A 147 0.66 16.47 -25.07
CA GLU A 147 0.94 17.79 -25.68
C GLU A 147 -0.29 18.71 -25.64
N ILE A 148 -1.51 18.16 -25.76
CA ILE A 148 -2.74 18.96 -25.69
C ILE A 148 -2.83 19.64 -24.31
N LEU A 149 -2.54 18.90 -23.24
CA LEU A 149 -2.55 19.48 -21.89
C LEU A 149 -1.44 20.51 -21.69
N LYS A 150 -0.26 20.30 -22.29
CA LYS A 150 0.83 21.28 -22.23
C LYS A 150 0.43 22.59 -22.91
N GLU A 151 -0.10 22.53 -24.13
CA GLU A 151 -0.57 23.70 -24.88
C GLU A 151 -1.65 24.47 -24.09
N GLU A 152 -2.63 23.76 -23.53
CA GLU A 152 -3.67 24.38 -22.70
C GLU A 152 -3.11 25.08 -21.45
N LEU A 153 -2.09 24.51 -20.81
CA LEU A 153 -1.45 25.12 -19.65
C LEU A 153 -0.62 26.35 -20.06
N MET A 154 0.12 26.27 -21.16
CA MET A 154 0.91 27.39 -21.68
C MET A 154 0.05 28.60 -22.08
N LEU A 155 -1.15 28.33 -22.61
CA LEU A 155 -2.12 29.36 -23.01
C LEU A 155 -3.00 29.87 -21.86
N SER A 156 -2.75 29.41 -20.62
CA SER A 156 -3.52 29.88 -19.47
C SER A 156 -3.14 31.31 -19.10
N ASN A 157 -4.12 32.13 -18.70
CA ASN A 157 -3.89 33.50 -18.25
C ASN A 157 -2.86 33.60 -17.10
N ASP A 158 -2.69 32.52 -16.33
CA ASP A 158 -1.74 32.43 -15.23
C ASP A 158 -0.28 32.28 -15.71
N LEU A 159 -0.04 31.88 -16.96
CA LEU A 159 1.29 31.61 -17.52
C LEU A 159 1.63 32.43 -18.77
N GLU A 160 0.65 32.94 -19.50
CA GLU A 160 0.81 33.58 -20.84
C GLU A 160 1.82 34.74 -20.89
N MET A 161 2.08 35.42 -19.76
CA MET A 161 3.03 36.55 -19.67
C MET A 161 4.14 36.35 -18.64
N ILE A 162 4.40 35.11 -18.22
CA ILE A 162 5.37 34.80 -17.17
C ILE A 162 6.54 34.01 -17.77
N ASN A 163 7.78 34.45 -17.51
CA ASN A 163 8.98 33.73 -17.94
C ASN A 163 9.40 32.67 -16.91
N GLU A 164 9.25 32.96 -15.63
CA GLU A 164 9.66 32.10 -14.51
C GLU A 164 8.55 31.97 -13.48
N ILE A 165 8.37 30.76 -12.96
CA ILE A 165 7.37 30.46 -11.94
C ILE A 165 8.02 29.98 -10.65
N SER A 166 7.54 30.51 -9.53
CA SER A 166 7.99 30.14 -8.19
C SER A 166 6.94 29.26 -7.50
N TYR A 167 7.34 28.08 -7.05
CA TYR A 167 6.45 27.17 -6.33
C TYR A 167 7.21 26.39 -5.25
N LYS A 168 6.47 25.79 -4.30
CA LYS A 168 7.06 24.97 -3.25
C LYS A 168 7.05 23.49 -3.64
N GLN A 169 8.07 22.74 -3.27
CA GLN A 169 8.15 21.30 -3.52
C GLN A 169 8.85 20.58 -2.37
N TRP A 170 8.30 19.44 -1.93
CA TRP A 170 9.03 18.54 -1.06
C TRP A 170 10.09 17.78 -1.86
N VAL A 171 11.32 17.76 -1.35
CA VAL A 171 12.45 17.01 -1.91
C VAL A 171 12.88 15.97 -0.89
N LYS A 172 13.05 14.70 -1.32
CA LYS A 172 13.60 13.65 -0.48
C LYS A 172 15.12 13.73 -0.49
N THR A 173 15.71 13.90 0.70
CA THR A 173 17.16 13.83 0.98
C THR A 173 17.35 12.78 2.10
N ASP A 174 18.38 12.89 2.94
CA ASP A 174 18.42 12.25 4.27
C ASP A 174 17.35 12.87 5.19
N GLY A 175 16.08 12.63 4.85
CA GLY A 175 14.90 13.33 5.36
C GLY A 175 14.01 13.87 4.24
N ALA A 176 13.20 14.87 4.55
CA ALA A 176 12.40 15.58 3.56
C ALA A 176 12.36 17.08 3.89
N GLU A 177 12.62 17.91 2.88
CA GLU A 177 12.65 19.37 3.01
C GLU A 177 11.68 20.01 2.01
N LEU A 178 10.97 21.05 2.46
CA LEU A 178 10.11 21.86 1.59
C LEU A 178 10.92 23.02 1.02
N LYS A 179 11.26 22.94 -0.26
CA LYS A 179 12.06 23.95 -0.96
C LYS A 179 11.18 24.83 -1.85
N THR A 180 11.59 26.08 -2.00
CA THR A 180 11.08 26.95 -3.07
C THR A 180 11.90 26.70 -4.33
N ILE A 181 11.22 26.39 -5.42
CA ILE A 181 11.78 26.15 -6.74
C ILE A 181 11.38 27.32 -7.64
N ILE A 182 12.33 27.83 -8.41
CA ILE A 182 12.13 28.88 -9.42
C ILE A 182 12.75 28.34 -10.70
N ILE A 183 11.92 28.14 -11.72
CA ILE A 183 12.29 27.58 -13.02
C ILE A 183 11.49 28.29 -14.13
N SER A 184 11.88 28.07 -15.38
CA SER A 184 11.11 28.61 -16.51
C SER A 184 9.71 27.99 -16.57
N VAL A 185 8.77 28.70 -17.20
CA VAL A 185 7.41 28.19 -17.42
C VAL A 185 7.42 26.91 -18.27
N ASP A 186 8.28 26.84 -19.29
CA ASP A 186 8.49 25.64 -20.11
C ASP A 186 8.85 24.42 -19.26
N GLU A 187 9.89 24.57 -18.43
CA GLU A 187 10.35 23.49 -17.55
C GLU A 187 9.29 23.10 -16.52
N PHE A 188 8.53 24.09 -16.01
CA PHE A 188 7.46 23.84 -15.05
C PHE A 188 6.33 23.01 -15.62
N VAL A 189 5.84 23.34 -16.83
CA VAL A 189 4.74 22.60 -17.46
C VAL A 189 5.17 21.18 -17.81
N GLU A 190 6.37 20.99 -18.35
CA GLU A 190 6.94 19.66 -18.60
C GLU A 190 6.99 18.82 -17.31
N ASN A 191 7.53 19.40 -16.23
CA ASN A 191 7.59 18.75 -14.94
C ASN A 191 6.20 18.43 -14.36
N LEU A 192 5.23 19.34 -14.52
CA LEU A 192 3.87 19.16 -14.04
C LEU A 192 3.18 18.01 -14.77
N VAL A 193 3.22 18.00 -16.11
CA VAL A 193 2.58 16.98 -16.94
C VAL A 193 3.24 15.61 -16.74
N ALA A 194 4.57 15.54 -16.60
CA ALA A 194 5.26 14.30 -16.27
C ALA A 194 4.82 13.73 -14.90
N LYS A 195 4.68 14.61 -13.89
CA LYS A 195 4.19 14.21 -12.57
C LYS A 195 2.73 13.80 -12.60
N LEU A 196 1.86 14.51 -13.33
CA LEU A 196 0.45 14.15 -13.52
C LEU A 196 0.32 12.79 -14.21
N SER A 197 1.12 12.54 -15.25
CA SER A 197 1.16 11.25 -15.96
C SER A 197 1.53 10.10 -15.01
N THR A 198 2.54 10.31 -14.16
CA THR A 198 2.90 9.34 -13.10
C THR A 198 1.77 9.17 -12.07
N LEU A 199 1.07 10.27 -11.76
CA LEU A 199 -0.04 10.27 -10.81
C LEU A 199 -1.24 9.48 -11.33
N CYS A 200 -1.54 9.46 -12.64
CA CYS A 200 -2.61 8.63 -13.21
C CYS A 200 -2.49 7.17 -12.74
N THR A 201 -1.31 6.59 -12.92
CA THR A 201 -1.03 5.20 -12.55
C THR A 201 -1.17 4.99 -11.03
N HIS A 202 -0.59 5.89 -10.23
CA HIS A 202 -0.69 5.81 -8.77
C HIS A 202 -2.12 5.96 -8.25
N HIS A 203 -2.88 6.89 -8.82
CA HIS A 203 -4.27 7.15 -8.48
C HIS A 203 -5.15 5.93 -8.79
N PHE A 204 -4.98 5.31 -9.96
CA PHE A 204 -5.70 4.11 -10.33
C PHE A 204 -5.43 2.95 -9.36
N PHE A 205 -4.15 2.63 -9.08
CA PHE A 205 -3.82 1.52 -8.17
C PHE A 205 -4.33 1.74 -6.77
N THR A 206 -4.27 2.97 -6.27
CA THR A 206 -4.87 3.34 -4.99
C THR A 206 -6.34 2.97 -4.96
N LYS A 207 -7.10 3.49 -5.93
CA LYS A 207 -8.55 3.35 -5.97
C LYS A 207 -8.95 1.89 -6.15
N ALA A 208 -8.23 1.15 -7.00
CA ALA A 208 -8.44 -0.28 -7.20
C ALA A 208 -8.21 -1.08 -5.91
N GLN A 209 -7.12 -0.80 -5.17
CA GLN A 209 -6.84 -1.47 -3.90
C GLN A 209 -7.87 -1.12 -2.81
N SER A 210 -8.24 0.16 -2.66
CA SER A 210 -9.30 0.58 -1.74
C SER A 210 -10.63 -0.13 -2.05
N LYS A 211 -11.03 -0.13 -3.33
CA LYS A 211 -12.26 -0.78 -3.79
C LYS A 211 -12.25 -2.28 -3.51
N TYR A 212 -11.13 -2.97 -3.79
CA TYR A 212 -10.99 -4.39 -3.51
C TYR A 212 -11.09 -4.70 -2.02
N PHE A 213 -10.44 -3.90 -1.16
CA PHE A 213 -10.52 -4.07 0.28
C PHE A 213 -11.95 -3.87 0.81
N SER A 214 -12.65 -2.82 0.37
CA SER A 214 -14.06 -2.60 0.71
C SER A 214 -14.94 -3.79 0.30
N LYS A 215 -14.82 -4.23 -0.96
CA LYS A 215 -15.55 -5.39 -1.47
C LYS A 215 -15.26 -6.66 -0.65
N THR A 216 -14.00 -6.90 -0.31
CA THR A 216 -13.58 -8.07 0.48
C THR A 216 -14.18 -8.07 1.87
N LYS A 217 -14.34 -6.89 2.49
CA LYS A 217 -15.04 -6.75 3.78
C LYS A 217 -16.54 -7.01 3.68
N ASP A 218 -17.18 -6.46 2.65
CA ASP A 218 -18.62 -6.57 2.45
C ASP A 218 -19.04 -8.01 2.10
N GLU A 219 -18.19 -8.72 1.35
CA GLU A 219 -18.42 -10.09 0.88
C GLU A 219 -17.69 -11.15 1.73
N LEU A 220 -17.24 -10.82 2.95
CA LEU A 220 -16.46 -11.74 3.77
C LEU A 220 -17.24 -13.02 4.08
N SER A 221 -16.69 -14.17 3.68
CA SER A 221 -17.30 -15.48 3.90
C SER A 221 -16.98 -16.07 5.28
N GLU A 222 -17.83 -16.98 5.74
CA GLU A 222 -17.54 -17.78 6.92
C GLU A 222 -16.24 -18.59 6.73
N GLY A 223 -15.44 -18.68 7.79
CA GLY A 223 -14.14 -19.35 7.75
C GLY A 223 -13.03 -18.58 7.03
N THR A 224 -13.31 -17.35 6.58
CA THR A 224 -12.28 -16.42 6.11
C THR A 224 -12.11 -15.27 7.09
N ALA A 225 -10.86 -14.93 7.40
CA ALA A 225 -10.51 -13.73 8.16
C ALA A 225 -9.76 -12.73 7.27
N ILE A 226 -9.96 -11.45 7.53
CA ILE A 226 -9.14 -10.37 6.97
C ILE A 226 -8.23 -9.89 8.10
N ILE A 227 -6.92 -9.78 7.86
CA ILE A 227 -5.99 -9.21 8.85
C ILE A 227 -5.29 -8.00 8.25
N LEU A 228 -5.52 -6.84 8.86
CA LEU A 228 -4.74 -5.64 8.59
C LEU A 228 -3.52 -5.61 9.51
N ALA A 229 -2.38 -5.22 8.94
CA ALA A 229 -1.11 -5.14 9.63
C ALA A 229 -0.40 -3.83 9.26
N ASP A 230 0.05 -3.07 10.27
CA ASP A 230 0.86 -1.87 10.08
C ASP A 230 1.80 -1.68 11.28
N PHE A 231 3.03 -1.21 11.06
CA PHE A 231 3.94 -0.88 12.15
C PHE A 231 3.56 0.50 12.69
N SER A 232 3.27 0.58 13.99
CA SER A 232 3.18 1.88 14.64
C SER A 232 4.58 2.41 14.88
N GLU A 233 4.77 3.73 14.75
CA GLU A 233 5.94 4.41 15.33
C GLU A 233 6.12 3.93 16.79
N ASN A 234 7.38 3.59 17.13
CA ASN A 234 7.77 3.08 18.44
C ASN A 234 7.25 3.98 19.57
N TYR A 235 6.74 3.35 20.62
CA TYR A 235 6.41 4.07 21.84
C TYR A 235 7.69 4.45 22.56
N THR A 236 7.85 5.73 22.83
CA THR A 236 8.92 6.21 23.70
C THR A 236 8.40 6.27 25.13
N CYS A 237 8.98 5.47 26.02
CA CYS A 237 8.66 5.46 27.44
C CYS A 237 8.99 6.83 28.03
N ASN A 238 7.97 7.49 28.57
CA ASN A 238 8.13 8.79 29.23
C ASN A 238 7.89 8.60 30.72
N MET A 239 8.71 9.21 31.56
CA MET A 239 8.56 9.19 33.01
C MET A 239 8.27 10.60 33.50
N GLN A 240 7.28 10.75 34.39
CA GLN A 240 7.09 11.99 35.12
C GLN A 240 8.25 12.22 36.10
N ASP A 241 8.69 13.47 36.24
CA ASP A 241 9.81 13.87 37.11
C ASP A 241 11.15 13.19 36.74
N ALA A 242 11.30 12.80 35.47
CA ALA A 242 12.56 12.26 34.97
C ALA A 242 13.69 13.29 35.08
N ILE A 243 14.86 12.85 35.57
CA ILE A 243 16.07 13.68 35.63
C ILE A 243 16.53 14.12 34.23
N GLN A 244 17.27 15.22 34.15
CA GLN A 244 17.68 15.84 32.89
C GLN A 244 18.40 14.87 31.93
N SER A 245 19.21 13.95 32.43
CA SER A 245 19.97 13.00 31.59
C SER A 245 19.09 12.01 30.83
N VAL A 246 17.88 11.70 31.31
CA VAL A 246 16.90 10.84 30.62
C VAL A 246 16.42 11.47 29.30
N HIS A 247 16.57 12.79 29.13
CA HIS A 247 16.24 13.45 27.88
C HIS A 247 17.03 12.88 26.68
N TRP A 248 18.28 12.46 26.91
CA TRP A 248 19.21 11.99 25.88
C TRP A 248 19.16 10.48 25.65
N LYS A 249 18.59 9.71 26.58
CA LYS A 249 18.40 8.27 26.45
C LYS A 249 16.95 7.92 26.77
N LYS A 250 16.15 7.75 25.72
CA LYS A 250 14.76 7.35 25.86
C LYS A 250 14.59 5.89 25.47
N GLU A 251 14.01 5.12 26.38
CA GLU A 251 13.65 3.73 26.11
C GLU A 251 12.51 3.70 25.08
N GLN A 252 12.63 2.81 24.09
CA GLN A 252 11.64 2.65 23.03
C GLN A 252 11.09 1.24 23.05
N VAL A 253 9.83 1.13 22.63
CA VAL A 253 9.09 -0.13 22.57
C VAL A 253 8.42 -0.22 21.20
N THR A 254 8.61 -1.35 20.52
CA THR A 254 7.93 -1.62 19.25
C THR A 254 6.46 -1.94 19.50
N LEU A 255 5.59 -1.33 18.72
CA LEU A 255 4.15 -1.58 18.71
C LEU A 255 3.74 -2.02 17.31
N HIS A 256 3.14 -3.21 17.22
CA HIS A 256 2.59 -3.73 15.98
C HIS A 256 1.08 -3.96 16.11
N PRO A 257 0.25 -2.97 15.74
CA PRO A 257 -1.20 -3.13 15.71
C PRO A 257 -1.65 -4.03 14.55
N PHE A 258 -2.55 -4.95 14.89
CA PHE A 258 -3.31 -5.76 13.93
C PHE A 258 -4.81 -5.48 14.10
N LEU A 259 -5.54 -5.55 12.99
CA LEU A 259 -7.01 -5.61 13.04
C LEU A 259 -7.48 -6.80 12.24
N ALA A 260 -8.05 -7.79 12.94
CA ALA A 260 -8.74 -8.88 12.28
C ALA A 260 -10.22 -8.53 12.08
N TYR A 261 -10.77 -8.87 10.92
CA TYR A 261 -12.21 -8.92 10.69
C TYR A 261 -12.62 -10.36 10.45
N VAL A 262 -13.65 -10.80 11.17
CA VAL A 262 -14.25 -12.13 11.02
C VAL A 262 -15.77 -11.97 10.88
N LYS A 263 -16.42 -12.91 10.20
CA LYS A 263 -17.88 -12.93 10.13
C LYS A 263 -18.45 -13.49 11.43
N ASP A 264 -19.27 -12.70 12.12
CA ASP A 264 -20.09 -13.15 13.24
C ASP A 264 -21.37 -13.80 12.70
N ILE A 265 -21.43 -15.13 12.79
CA ILE A 265 -22.52 -15.95 12.27
C ILE A 265 -23.83 -15.63 12.98
N ALA A 266 -23.79 -15.32 14.28
CA ALA A 266 -24.99 -15.10 15.08
C ALA A 266 -25.72 -13.81 14.68
N ASN A 267 -24.97 -12.79 14.25
CA ASN A 267 -25.50 -11.46 13.96
C ASN A 267 -25.43 -11.09 12.48
N ASP A 268 -24.90 -11.97 11.62
CA ASP A 268 -24.57 -11.74 10.21
C ASP A 268 -23.82 -10.41 9.99
N LYS A 269 -22.87 -10.12 10.88
CA LYS A 269 -22.12 -8.85 10.92
C LYS A 269 -20.62 -9.07 10.93
N LEU A 270 -19.90 -8.10 10.42
CA LEU A 270 -18.44 -8.07 10.50
C LEU A 270 -18.01 -7.74 11.94
N LYS A 271 -17.31 -8.66 12.60
CA LYS A 271 -16.74 -8.45 13.94
C LYS A 271 -15.28 -8.00 13.82
N PRO A 272 -14.94 -6.77 14.24
CA PRO A 272 -13.56 -6.34 14.38
C PRO A 272 -12.93 -6.92 15.66
N ILE A 273 -11.72 -7.44 15.55
CA ILE A 273 -10.89 -7.93 16.65
C ILE A 273 -9.56 -7.16 16.61
N PRO A 274 -9.46 -6.02 17.30
CA PRO A 274 -8.23 -5.24 17.37
C PRO A 274 -7.23 -5.92 18.32
N MET A 275 -5.99 -6.01 17.85
CA MET A 275 -4.88 -6.67 18.54
C MET A 275 -3.65 -5.77 18.47
N CYS A 276 -2.73 -5.89 19.43
CA CYS A 276 -1.47 -5.16 19.40
C CYS A 276 -0.36 -6.03 20.00
N VAL A 277 0.70 -6.26 19.24
CA VAL A 277 1.92 -6.88 19.73
C VAL A 277 2.86 -5.81 20.26
N ILE A 278 3.42 -6.06 21.44
CA ILE A 278 4.38 -5.21 22.15
C ILE A 278 5.69 -5.98 22.22
N SER A 279 6.80 -5.36 21.84
CA SER A 279 8.12 -6.00 21.86
C SER A 279 9.24 -5.03 22.24
N ASP A 280 10.24 -5.54 22.94
CA ASP A 280 11.52 -4.89 23.22
C ASP A 280 12.51 -4.94 22.03
N HIS A 281 12.14 -5.62 20.94
CA HIS A 281 12.93 -5.65 19.71
C HIS A 281 12.62 -4.46 18.80
N LEU A 282 13.63 -3.66 18.46
CA LEU A 282 13.48 -2.41 17.70
C LEU A 282 13.72 -2.53 16.20
N VAL A 283 14.19 -3.69 15.71
CA VAL A 283 14.37 -3.92 14.28
C VAL A 283 13.03 -4.33 13.68
N HIS A 284 12.62 -3.65 12.62
CA HIS A 284 11.36 -3.93 11.94
C HIS A 284 11.65 -4.65 10.62
N ASP A 285 11.87 -5.96 10.71
CA ASP A 285 12.17 -6.81 9.57
C ASP A 285 11.12 -7.93 9.38
N THR A 286 11.31 -8.74 8.34
CA THR A 286 10.39 -9.83 8.01
C THR A 286 10.32 -10.93 9.09
N THR A 287 11.41 -11.14 9.84
CA THR A 287 11.48 -12.14 10.90
C THR A 287 10.70 -11.70 12.13
N THR A 288 10.85 -10.42 12.49
CA THR A 288 10.07 -9.77 13.54
C THR A 288 8.59 -9.85 13.23
N PHE A 289 8.20 -9.47 12.01
CA PHE A 289 6.80 -9.55 11.59
C PHE A 289 6.29 -10.99 11.60
N TRP A 290 7.05 -11.97 11.08
CA TRP A 290 6.64 -13.38 11.10
C TRP A 290 6.41 -13.89 12.52
N THR A 291 7.24 -13.49 13.48
CA THR A 291 7.07 -13.86 14.90
C THR A 291 5.78 -13.26 15.46
N PHE A 292 5.49 -11.99 15.15
CA PHE A 292 4.24 -11.33 15.55
C PHE A 292 3.02 -12.01 14.91
N GLN A 293 3.11 -12.33 13.62
CA GLN A 293 2.10 -13.06 12.86
C GLN A 293 1.81 -14.43 13.49
N LYS A 294 2.84 -15.18 13.87
CA LYS A 294 2.67 -16.49 14.53
C LYS A 294 1.83 -16.39 15.80
N VAL A 295 2.10 -15.41 16.64
CA VAL A 295 1.37 -15.22 17.91
C VAL A 295 -0.09 -14.83 17.67
N ILE A 296 -0.33 -13.84 16.81
CA ILE A 296 -1.70 -13.34 16.56
C ILE A 296 -2.56 -14.36 15.80
N VAL A 297 -2.00 -15.10 14.84
CA VAL A 297 -2.73 -16.15 14.11
C VAL A 297 -3.07 -17.31 15.04
N THR A 298 -2.14 -17.72 15.91
CA THR A 298 -2.39 -18.78 16.89
C THR A 298 -3.53 -18.41 17.84
N ASP A 299 -3.57 -17.17 18.34
CA ASP A 299 -4.67 -16.70 19.20
C ASP A 299 -5.99 -16.60 18.43
N LEU A 300 -5.95 -16.05 17.21
CA LEU A 300 -7.13 -15.85 16.39
C LEU A 300 -7.82 -17.17 16.02
N ILE A 301 -7.06 -18.19 15.63
CA ILE A 301 -7.60 -19.52 15.32
C ILE A 301 -8.17 -20.19 16.57
N LYS A 302 -7.57 -19.98 17.75
CA LYS A 302 -8.13 -20.49 19.01
C LYS A 302 -9.47 -19.81 19.36
N GLU A 303 -9.59 -18.50 19.15
CA GLU A 303 -10.86 -17.78 19.38
C GLU A 303 -11.92 -18.13 18.32
N VAL A 304 -11.49 -18.32 17.07
CA VAL A 304 -12.36 -18.47 15.90
C VAL A 304 -11.92 -19.71 15.09
N PRO A 305 -12.19 -20.94 15.58
CA PRO A 305 -11.65 -22.19 15.01
C PRO A 305 -12.14 -22.50 13.59
N GLN A 306 -13.22 -21.84 13.13
CA GLN A 306 -13.73 -21.99 11.77
C GLN A 306 -12.82 -21.37 10.71
N ILE A 307 -11.85 -20.53 11.08
CA ILE A 307 -10.94 -19.88 10.13
C ILE A 307 -10.09 -20.94 9.43
N LYS A 308 -10.23 -20.99 8.11
CA LYS A 308 -9.46 -21.84 7.19
C LYS A 308 -8.66 -21.02 6.17
N TYR A 309 -8.96 -19.74 6.05
CA TYR A 309 -8.34 -18.85 5.09
C TYR A 309 -8.12 -17.45 5.67
N ILE A 310 -6.95 -16.85 5.43
CA ILE A 310 -6.63 -15.49 5.87
C ILE A 310 -6.25 -14.62 4.67
N LYS A 311 -6.86 -13.43 4.59
CA LYS A 311 -6.49 -12.39 3.62
C LYS A 311 -5.75 -11.27 4.35
N TYR A 312 -4.45 -11.17 4.13
CA TYR A 312 -3.63 -10.11 4.72
C TYR A 312 -3.71 -8.83 3.90
N PHE A 313 -3.79 -7.70 4.59
CA PHE A 313 -3.69 -6.35 4.02
C PHE A 313 -2.64 -5.55 4.77
N SER A 314 -1.61 -5.08 4.07
CA SER A 314 -0.57 -4.24 4.68
C SER A 314 -0.09 -3.15 3.72
N ASP A 315 0.82 -2.31 4.19
CA ASP A 315 1.57 -1.41 3.32
C ASP A 315 2.59 -2.18 2.46
N GLY A 316 3.05 -1.55 1.38
CA GLY A 316 3.98 -2.16 0.43
C GLY A 316 5.46 -2.18 0.89
N LEU A 317 5.77 -1.92 2.17
CA LEU A 317 7.15 -1.79 2.64
C LEU A 317 7.86 -3.14 2.62
N SER A 318 8.78 -3.29 1.66
CA SER A 318 9.31 -4.60 1.29
C SER A 318 10.17 -5.23 2.40
N ALA A 319 10.90 -4.42 3.16
CA ALA A 319 11.77 -4.88 4.24
C ALA A 319 11.01 -5.50 5.43
N GLN A 320 9.71 -5.20 5.56
CA GLN A 320 8.88 -5.63 6.68
C GLN A 320 7.93 -6.74 6.29
N TYR A 321 7.21 -6.58 5.17
CA TYR A 321 6.06 -7.44 4.86
C TYR A 321 6.26 -8.34 3.64
N LYS A 322 7.16 -7.99 2.70
CA LYS A 322 7.28 -8.74 1.43
C LYS A 322 8.22 -9.92 1.55
N ASN A 323 7.82 -10.91 2.35
CA ASN A 323 8.45 -12.22 2.44
C ASN A 323 7.51 -13.31 1.93
N PHE A 324 7.59 -13.60 0.63
CA PHE A 324 6.62 -14.49 0.01
C PHE A 324 6.89 -15.97 0.21
N ILE A 325 8.13 -16.36 0.57
CA ILE A 325 8.40 -17.76 0.91
C ILE A 325 7.67 -18.16 2.19
N ASN A 326 7.61 -17.26 3.18
CA ASN A 326 6.80 -17.47 4.38
C ASN A 326 5.30 -17.52 4.06
N LEU A 327 4.84 -16.71 3.10
CA LEU A 327 3.45 -16.78 2.64
C LEU A 327 3.13 -18.13 1.98
N CYS A 328 4.02 -18.67 1.14
CA CYS A 328 3.89 -20.01 0.57
C CYS A 328 3.87 -21.13 1.62
N HIS A 329 4.60 -20.94 2.73
CA HIS A 329 4.66 -21.90 3.85
C HIS A 329 3.60 -21.63 4.94
N HIS A 330 2.69 -20.68 4.74
CA HIS A 330 1.78 -20.21 5.78
C HIS A 330 0.87 -21.32 6.32
N GLU A 331 0.37 -22.20 5.45
CA GLU A 331 -0.47 -23.34 5.86
C GLU A 331 0.31 -24.34 6.71
N LYS A 332 1.58 -24.58 6.39
CA LYS A 332 2.46 -25.47 7.15
C LYS A 332 2.84 -24.90 8.51
N ASP A 333 3.14 -23.60 8.56
CA ASP A 333 3.60 -22.91 9.76
C ASP A 333 2.46 -22.60 10.74
N HIS A 334 1.26 -22.31 10.22
CA HIS A 334 0.14 -21.79 11.01
C HIS A 334 -1.14 -22.64 10.92
N GLY A 335 -1.17 -23.68 10.09
CA GLY A 335 -2.35 -24.55 9.91
C GLY A 335 -3.47 -23.91 9.09
N VAL A 336 -3.22 -22.78 8.41
CA VAL A 336 -4.24 -22.01 7.70
C VAL A 336 -3.68 -21.44 6.39
N LYS A 337 -4.45 -21.50 5.31
CA LYS A 337 -4.05 -20.89 4.03
C LYS A 337 -4.12 -19.37 4.11
N ALA A 338 -3.30 -18.69 3.33
CA ALA A 338 -3.33 -17.24 3.27
C ALA A 338 -2.99 -16.68 1.90
N GLU A 339 -3.53 -15.50 1.62
CA GLU A 339 -3.12 -14.61 0.54
C GLU A 339 -2.78 -13.23 1.10
N TRP A 340 -2.02 -12.45 0.33
CA TRP A 340 -1.56 -11.14 0.77
C TRP A 340 -1.78 -10.07 -0.28
N HIS A 341 -2.49 -9.03 0.14
CA HIS A 341 -2.77 -7.84 -0.63
C HIS A 341 -2.04 -6.64 -0.05
N PHE A 342 -1.46 -5.82 -0.93
CA PHE A 342 -0.68 -4.65 -0.54
C PHE A 342 -1.40 -3.39 -1.00
N SER A 343 -1.52 -2.41 -0.09
CA SER A 343 -1.93 -1.07 -0.48
C SER A 343 -0.87 -0.43 -1.40
N ALA A 344 -1.32 0.47 -2.28
CA ALA A 344 -0.39 1.28 -3.07
C ALA A 344 0.54 2.07 -2.15
N SER A 345 1.78 2.31 -2.61
CA SER A 345 2.82 2.96 -1.78
C SER A 345 2.30 4.22 -1.07
N CYS A 346 2.55 4.30 0.24
CA CYS A 346 2.12 5.40 1.10
C CYS A 346 0.59 5.54 1.29
N HIS A 347 -0.24 4.54 0.94
CA HIS A 347 -1.69 4.49 1.20
C HIS A 347 -2.11 3.59 2.38
N GLY A 348 -1.18 2.92 3.05
CA GLY A 348 -1.49 1.92 4.10
C GLY A 348 -2.08 2.42 5.42
N LYS A 349 -2.31 3.74 5.57
CA LYS A 349 -2.90 4.27 6.81
C LYS A 349 -4.34 3.83 6.96
N GLY A 350 -4.70 3.38 8.16
CA GLY A 350 -6.01 2.81 8.39
C GLY A 350 -6.30 2.53 9.87
N ALA A 351 -7.09 1.50 10.12
CA ALA A 351 -7.55 1.16 11.46
C ALA A 351 -6.41 0.83 12.45
N CYS A 352 -5.30 0.26 11.95
CA CYS A 352 -4.12 -0.06 12.74
C CYS A 352 -3.49 1.18 13.41
N ASP A 353 -3.46 2.33 12.72
CA ASP A 353 -3.00 3.61 13.30
C ASP A 353 -3.80 3.99 14.55
N GLY A 354 -5.11 3.72 14.54
CA GLY A 354 -5.99 4.02 15.66
C GLY A 354 -5.72 3.14 16.88
N ILE A 355 -5.40 1.87 16.66
CA ILE A 355 -5.03 0.91 17.72
C ILE A 355 -3.71 1.35 18.36
N GLY A 356 -2.67 1.58 17.54
CA GLY A 356 -1.37 2.05 18.00
C GLY A 356 -1.47 3.41 18.71
N GLY A 357 -2.22 4.36 18.14
CA GLY A 357 -2.47 5.67 18.74
C GLY A 357 -3.19 5.58 20.09
N THR A 358 -4.17 4.69 20.24
CA THR A 358 -4.89 4.47 21.49
C THR A 358 -3.98 3.91 22.57
N VAL A 359 -3.21 2.85 22.27
CA VAL A 359 -2.25 2.26 23.20
C VAL A 359 -1.21 3.29 23.65
N LYS A 360 -0.59 4.01 22.71
CA LYS A 360 0.39 5.07 23.01
C LYS A 360 -0.20 6.22 23.81
N GLY A 361 -1.43 6.64 23.49
CA GLY A 361 -2.14 7.72 24.18
C GLY A 361 -2.45 7.36 25.62
N MET A 362 -3.02 6.17 25.85
CA MET A 362 -3.34 5.68 27.19
C MET A 362 -2.08 5.45 28.03
N ALA A 363 -1.04 4.85 27.46
CA ALA A 363 0.23 4.62 28.15
C ALA A 363 0.93 5.94 28.50
N THR A 364 0.97 6.91 27.58
CA THR A 364 1.51 8.25 27.87
C THR A 364 0.75 8.92 29.00
N LYS A 365 -0.59 8.89 28.95
CA LYS A 365 -1.41 9.50 30.00
C LYS A 365 -1.16 8.84 31.35
N ALA A 366 -1.14 7.51 31.40
CA ALA A 366 -0.86 6.76 32.61
C ALA A 366 0.53 7.10 33.16
N SER A 367 1.57 7.10 32.32
CA SER A 367 2.93 7.38 32.77
C SER A 367 3.11 8.81 33.33
N LEU A 368 2.29 9.76 32.88
CA LEU A 368 2.25 11.14 33.39
C LEU A 368 1.35 11.34 34.62
N GLN A 369 0.71 10.27 35.10
CA GLN A 369 -0.21 10.30 36.26
C GLN A 369 0.18 9.27 37.32
N ARG A 370 1.15 8.40 37.01
CA ARG A 370 1.55 7.31 37.90
C ARG A 370 2.43 7.84 39.02
N PRO A 371 2.24 7.31 40.25
CA PRO A 371 3.14 7.61 41.36
C PRO A 371 4.56 7.07 41.07
N TYR A 372 5.50 7.29 41.98
CA TYR A 372 6.87 6.73 41.91
C TYR A 372 6.94 5.18 41.94
N LYS A 373 5.80 4.50 41.94
CA LYS A 373 5.66 3.04 41.86
C LYS A 373 4.91 2.69 40.58
N ASP A 374 5.26 1.54 39.99
CA ASP A 374 4.66 1.03 38.75
C ASP A 374 4.88 1.91 37.50
N GLN A 375 6.02 2.55 37.32
CA GLN A 375 6.26 3.34 36.10
C GLN A 375 6.28 2.44 34.84
N ILE A 376 5.90 3.00 33.68
CA ILE A 376 5.98 2.29 32.40
C ILE A 376 7.35 2.56 31.79
N LEU A 377 8.33 1.71 32.08
CA LEU A 377 9.74 1.96 31.73
C LEU A 377 10.20 1.21 30.50
N ASN A 378 9.64 0.03 30.26
CA ASN A 378 10.05 -0.87 29.18
C ASN A 378 8.83 -1.57 28.55
N ALA A 379 9.11 -2.47 27.61
CA ALA A 379 8.09 -3.21 26.87
C ALA A 379 7.24 -4.13 27.78
N SER A 380 7.84 -4.75 28.80
CA SER A 380 7.14 -5.61 29.75
C SER A 380 6.17 -4.79 30.62
N ASP A 381 6.59 -3.64 31.13
CA ASP A 381 5.72 -2.73 31.89
C ASP A 381 4.56 -2.22 31.02
N LEU A 382 4.84 -1.88 29.76
CA LEU A 382 3.82 -1.45 28.81
C LEU A 382 2.80 -2.56 28.55
N ASN A 383 3.27 -3.80 28.35
CA ASN A 383 2.40 -4.96 28.19
C ASN A 383 1.52 -5.21 29.43
N LYS A 384 2.11 -5.16 30.63
CA LYS A 384 1.35 -5.28 31.89
C LYS A 384 0.26 -4.21 31.97
N PHE A 385 0.62 -2.93 31.76
CA PHE A 385 -0.35 -1.84 31.77
C PHE A 385 -1.47 -2.03 30.75
N THR A 386 -1.14 -2.41 29.53
CA THR A 386 -2.14 -2.54 28.46
C THR A 386 -3.12 -3.67 28.73
N LYS A 387 -2.66 -4.83 29.20
CA LYS A 387 -3.55 -5.94 29.61
C LYS A 387 -4.54 -5.52 30.70
N ASP A 388 -4.07 -4.77 31.69
CA ASP A 388 -4.89 -4.36 32.83
C ASP A 388 -5.89 -3.26 32.43
N SER A 389 -5.42 -2.26 31.69
CA SER A 389 -6.09 -0.95 31.57
C SER A 389 -6.68 -0.65 30.19
N VAL A 390 -6.19 -1.27 29.11
CA VAL A 390 -6.65 -1.01 27.74
C VAL A 390 -7.70 -2.05 27.36
N LYS A 391 -8.97 -1.73 27.61
CA LYS A 391 -10.08 -2.63 27.26
C LYS A 391 -10.40 -2.57 25.77
N GLY A 392 -10.77 -3.71 25.23
CA GLY A 392 -11.21 -3.84 23.83
C GLY A 392 -10.08 -3.97 22.81
N ILE A 393 -8.80 -3.97 23.22
CA ILE A 393 -7.64 -4.32 22.36
C ILE A 393 -6.93 -5.50 23.03
N LYS A 394 -6.78 -6.63 22.31
CA LYS A 394 -5.98 -7.75 22.82
C LYS A 394 -4.49 -7.43 22.70
N THR A 395 -3.73 -7.62 23.77
CA THR A 395 -2.29 -7.35 23.76
C THR A 395 -1.45 -8.59 23.98
N PHE A 396 -0.39 -8.67 23.20
CA PHE A 396 0.59 -9.76 23.23
C PHE A 396 1.97 -9.19 23.49
N PHE A 397 2.78 -9.91 24.23
CA PHE A 397 4.19 -9.59 24.43
C PHE A 397 5.02 -10.62 23.70
N VAL A 398 5.96 -10.13 22.89
CA VAL A 398 6.93 -10.94 22.18
C VAL A 398 8.31 -10.43 22.54
N GLU A 399 9.06 -11.25 23.26
CA GLU A 399 10.42 -10.91 23.65
C GLU A 399 11.37 -10.97 22.46
N LYS A 400 12.44 -10.19 22.54
CA LYS A 400 13.55 -10.25 21.59
C LYS A 400 14.11 -11.67 21.43
N SER A 401 14.17 -12.44 22.51
CA SER A 401 14.63 -13.84 22.51
C SER A 401 13.78 -14.74 21.61
N GLU A 402 12.46 -14.52 21.57
CA GLU A 402 11.55 -15.28 20.71
C GLU A 402 11.77 -14.95 19.23
N ILE A 403 12.07 -13.70 18.91
CA ILE A 403 12.40 -13.26 17.54
C ILE A 403 13.75 -13.86 17.10
N GLU A 404 14.73 -13.91 18.01
CA GLU A 404 16.03 -14.55 17.75
C GLU A 404 15.87 -16.07 17.49
N ILE A 405 14.96 -16.74 18.20
CA ILE A 405 14.61 -18.14 17.93
C ILE A 405 13.97 -18.28 16.54
N SER A 406 13.00 -17.43 16.21
CA SER A 406 12.37 -17.42 14.87
C SER A 406 13.38 -17.15 13.76
N HIS A 407 14.37 -16.27 14.00
CA HIS A 407 15.45 -16.01 13.06
C HIS A 407 16.22 -17.29 12.73
N CYS A 408 16.61 -18.06 13.76
CA CYS A 408 17.28 -19.34 13.57
C CYS A 408 16.40 -20.37 12.82
N GLN A 409 15.09 -20.40 13.10
CA GLN A 409 14.13 -21.29 12.43
C GLN A 409 13.99 -20.97 10.94
N LEU A 410 13.98 -19.68 10.59
CA LEU A 410 13.77 -19.23 9.22
C LEU A 410 15.07 -19.12 8.41
N ALA A 411 16.24 -19.17 9.07
CA ALA A 411 17.53 -19.01 8.42
C ALA A 411 17.73 -19.99 7.23
N ALA A 412 17.42 -21.28 7.42
CA ALA A 412 17.53 -22.27 6.36
C ALA A 412 16.58 -21.96 5.18
N ARG A 413 15.36 -21.52 5.48
CA ARG A 413 14.36 -21.14 4.47
C ARG A 413 14.79 -19.91 3.67
N TYR A 414 15.44 -18.95 4.31
CA TYR A 414 15.90 -17.72 3.65
C TYR A 414 17.16 -17.93 2.81
N GLN A 415 18.00 -18.91 3.14
CA GLN A 415 19.20 -19.25 2.35
C GLN A 415 18.87 -19.85 0.97
N THR A 416 17.68 -20.42 0.80
CA THR A 416 17.29 -21.11 -0.43
C THR A 416 16.50 -20.23 -1.40
N VAL A 417 16.26 -18.96 -1.08
CA VAL A 417 15.38 -18.08 -1.87
C VAL A 417 16.07 -16.82 -2.36
N ASP A 418 15.82 -16.49 -3.64
CA ASP A 418 16.25 -15.24 -4.24
C ASP A 418 15.18 -14.15 -4.12
N THR A 419 15.63 -12.89 -4.20
CA THR A 419 14.72 -11.74 -4.23
C THR A 419 13.94 -11.71 -5.54
N ILE A 420 12.61 -11.77 -5.46
CA ILE A 420 11.74 -11.58 -6.62
C ILE A 420 11.81 -10.12 -7.07
N LYS A 421 12.31 -9.88 -8.30
CA LYS A 421 12.37 -8.54 -8.90
C LYS A 421 10.95 -8.04 -9.24
N GLY A 422 10.76 -6.71 -9.22
CA GLY A 422 9.50 -6.08 -9.66
C GLY A 422 8.31 -6.18 -8.70
N THR A 423 8.49 -6.71 -7.49
CA THR A 423 7.40 -6.90 -6.50
C THR A 423 6.76 -5.60 -6.01
N ARG A 424 7.41 -4.45 -6.20
CA ARG A 424 6.86 -3.13 -5.88
C ARG A 424 5.66 -2.74 -6.74
N SER A 425 5.59 -3.26 -7.98
CA SER A 425 4.53 -2.92 -8.92
C SER A 425 3.31 -3.83 -8.82
N ASN A 426 3.40 -4.89 -8.01
CA ASN A 426 2.35 -5.88 -7.81
C ASN A 426 1.75 -5.77 -6.41
N HIS A 427 0.45 -6.02 -6.30
CA HIS A 427 -0.33 -5.77 -5.09
C HIS A 427 -1.10 -7.00 -4.60
N SER A 428 -1.07 -8.12 -5.32
CA SER A 428 -1.71 -9.38 -4.92
C SER A 428 -0.76 -10.54 -5.06
N PHE A 429 -0.71 -11.39 -4.04
CA PHE A 429 0.14 -12.57 -4.00
C PHE A 429 -0.65 -13.70 -3.36
N VAL A 430 -0.94 -14.74 -4.14
CA VAL A 430 -1.72 -15.90 -3.72
C VAL A 430 -0.87 -17.17 -3.91
N PRO A 431 -0.50 -17.89 -2.84
CA PRO A 431 0.20 -19.16 -2.95
C PRO A 431 -0.56 -20.18 -3.79
N ILE A 432 0.16 -20.82 -4.71
CA ILE A 432 -0.28 -22.01 -5.44
C ILE A 432 0.25 -23.26 -4.72
N ASN A 433 1.50 -23.20 -4.26
CA ASN A 433 2.19 -24.24 -3.48
C ASN A 433 3.36 -23.62 -2.67
N GLU A 434 4.19 -24.46 -2.05
CA GLU A 434 5.33 -24.01 -1.20
C GLU A 434 6.40 -23.20 -1.97
N GLU A 435 6.38 -23.21 -3.30
CA GLU A 435 7.38 -22.56 -4.16
C GLU A 435 6.78 -21.58 -5.17
N GLN A 436 5.47 -21.57 -5.39
CA GLN A 436 4.84 -20.78 -6.46
C GLN A 436 3.73 -19.89 -5.95
N LEU A 437 3.66 -18.69 -6.53
CA LEU A 437 2.63 -17.69 -6.27
C LEU A 437 1.96 -17.30 -7.57
N LEU A 438 0.65 -17.11 -7.52
CA LEU A 438 -0.08 -16.31 -8.48
C LEU A 438 0.06 -14.83 -8.08
N VAL A 439 0.57 -14.02 -9.00
CA VAL A 439 0.85 -12.59 -8.78
C VAL A 439 0.02 -11.75 -9.73
N SER A 440 -0.56 -10.67 -9.22
CA SER A 440 -1.25 -9.67 -10.04
C SER A 440 -0.89 -8.23 -9.68
N ARG A 441 -1.04 -7.36 -10.68
CA ARG A 441 -0.75 -5.94 -10.56
C ARG A 441 -1.73 -5.24 -9.61
N VAL A 442 -2.99 -5.64 -9.65
CA VAL A 442 -4.05 -5.25 -8.70
C VAL A 442 -4.80 -6.49 -8.22
N SER A 443 -5.24 -6.46 -6.97
CA SER A 443 -5.92 -7.56 -6.28
C SER A 443 -7.16 -8.14 -6.95
N ASP A 444 -7.88 -7.37 -7.77
CA ASP A 444 -9.03 -7.83 -8.56
C ASP A 444 -8.71 -8.05 -10.05
N SER A 445 -7.43 -8.05 -10.44
CA SER A 445 -7.05 -8.20 -11.84
C SER A 445 -7.37 -9.59 -12.37
N THR A 446 -7.90 -9.64 -13.59
CA THR A 446 -8.00 -10.88 -14.37
C THR A 446 -6.67 -11.31 -14.98
N THR A 447 -5.69 -10.39 -15.03
CA THR A 447 -4.35 -10.67 -15.56
C THR A 447 -3.42 -11.04 -14.43
N THR A 448 -2.96 -12.28 -14.43
CA THR A 448 -2.05 -12.85 -13.43
C THR A 448 -0.86 -13.50 -14.11
N PHE A 449 0.24 -13.66 -13.37
CA PHE A 449 1.37 -14.48 -13.79
C PHE A 449 1.86 -15.32 -12.61
N ILE A 450 2.56 -16.42 -12.88
CA ILE A 450 3.10 -17.29 -11.85
C ILE A 450 4.55 -16.86 -11.56
N ALA A 451 4.85 -16.56 -10.29
CA ALA A 451 6.20 -16.35 -9.80
C ALA A 451 6.65 -17.61 -9.04
N THR A 452 7.84 -18.11 -9.36
CA THR A 452 8.48 -19.21 -8.62
C THR A 452 9.52 -18.64 -7.66
N ILE A 453 9.45 -19.05 -6.40
CA ILE A 453 10.33 -18.71 -5.29
C ILE A 453 11.21 -19.93 -5.01
N GLY A 454 12.52 -19.74 -4.94
CA GLY A 454 13.40 -20.80 -4.44
C GLY A 454 14.06 -21.69 -5.48
N SER A 455 13.81 -21.50 -6.78
CA SER A 455 14.78 -21.97 -7.77
C SER A 455 15.94 -20.97 -7.78
N LYS A 456 17.08 -21.29 -7.16
CA LYS A 456 18.35 -20.73 -7.64
C LYS A 456 18.30 -20.86 -9.15
N THR A 457 18.42 -19.75 -9.86
CA THR A 457 18.54 -19.81 -11.32
C THR A 457 19.76 -20.70 -11.58
N ILE A 458 19.52 -21.94 -11.99
CA ILE A 458 20.58 -22.80 -12.50
C ILE A 458 21.16 -21.97 -13.64
N PRO A 459 22.47 -21.64 -13.60
CA PRO A 459 23.09 -20.88 -14.67
C PRO A 459 22.67 -21.50 -16.01
N LEU A 460 22.14 -20.69 -16.91
CA LEU A 460 21.75 -21.16 -18.24
C LEU A 460 23.01 -21.78 -18.84
N THR A 461 22.99 -23.09 -19.07
CA THR A 461 24.10 -23.76 -19.74
C THR A 461 23.96 -23.46 -21.22
N LEU A 462 24.61 -22.39 -21.63
CA LEU A 462 24.59 -21.90 -23.00
C LEU A 462 25.65 -22.64 -23.83
N GLN A 463 25.25 -23.09 -25.01
CA GLN A 463 26.14 -23.73 -25.98
C GLN A 463 26.03 -23.02 -27.32
N ASN A 464 27.10 -23.09 -28.11
CA ASN A 464 27.06 -22.68 -29.51
C ASN A 464 25.91 -23.37 -30.23
N GLU A 465 25.35 -22.68 -31.22
CA GLU A 465 24.22 -23.12 -32.04
C GLU A 465 22.84 -23.14 -31.36
N GLN A 466 22.76 -22.85 -30.06
CA GLN A 466 21.48 -22.68 -29.37
C GLN A 466 20.80 -21.37 -29.76
N TYR A 467 19.47 -21.40 -29.81
CA TYR A 467 18.66 -20.20 -29.92
C TYR A 467 18.37 -19.67 -28.52
N VAL A 468 18.49 -18.37 -28.34
CA VAL A 468 18.27 -17.70 -27.06
C VAL A 468 17.38 -16.47 -27.24
N ALA A 469 16.66 -16.14 -26.18
CA ALA A 469 16.01 -14.84 -26.05
C ALA A 469 16.88 -13.95 -25.16
N CYS A 470 17.17 -12.74 -25.61
CA CYS A 470 18.02 -11.81 -24.87
C CYS A 470 17.55 -10.36 -25.03
N THR A 471 17.95 -9.49 -24.12
CA THR A 471 17.67 -8.05 -24.18
C THR A 471 18.84 -7.29 -24.79
N TYR A 472 18.54 -6.42 -25.75
CA TYR A 472 19.51 -5.48 -26.31
C TYR A 472 18.85 -4.12 -26.48
N GLY A 473 19.35 -3.13 -25.73
CA GLY A 473 18.68 -1.83 -25.56
C GLY A 473 17.35 -1.98 -24.80
N ILE A 474 16.30 -1.32 -25.28
CA ILE A 474 14.94 -1.40 -24.72
C ILE A 474 14.12 -2.60 -25.22
N ASN A 475 14.66 -3.33 -26.22
CA ASN A 475 13.95 -4.40 -26.92
C ASN A 475 14.49 -5.76 -26.50
N TRP A 476 13.62 -6.78 -26.56
CA TRP A 476 14.04 -8.17 -26.46
C TRP A 476 14.05 -8.81 -27.85
N TRP A 477 15.00 -9.70 -28.07
CA TRP A 477 15.32 -10.30 -29.35
C TRP A 477 15.41 -11.81 -29.20
N ILE A 478 15.19 -12.50 -30.31
CA ILE A 478 15.62 -13.89 -30.45
C ILE A 478 16.88 -13.86 -31.31
N GLY A 479 17.83 -14.72 -30.98
CA GLY A 479 19.03 -14.90 -31.78
C GLY A 479 19.65 -16.27 -31.56
N LYS A 480 20.65 -16.59 -32.38
CA LYS A 480 21.41 -17.82 -32.29
C LYS A 480 22.81 -17.50 -31.77
N ILE A 481 23.27 -18.25 -30.76
CA ILE A 481 24.64 -18.15 -30.28
C ILE A 481 25.58 -18.69 -31.35
N VAL A 482 26.51 -17.87 -31.81
CA VAL A 482 27.51 -18.26 -32.81
C VAL A 482 28.90 -18.45 -32.19
N GLU A 483 29.18 -17.77 -31.08
CA GLU A 483 30.49 -17.77 -30.42
C GLU A 483 30.33 -17.40 -28.95
N CYS A 484 31.15 -18.00 -28.07
CA CYS A 484 31.22 -17.67 -26.64
C CYS A 484 32.61 -17.11 -26.32
N TYR A 485 32.69 -16.09 -25.47
CA TYR A 485 33.93 -15.53 -24.97
C TYR A 485 34.01 -15.71 -23.45
N ASP A 486 34.66 -16.79 -23.03
CA ASP A 486 34.63 -17.29 -21.64
C ASP A 486 35.23 -16.30 -20.62
N GLU A 487 36.23 -15.50 -21.02
CA GLU A 487 36.93 -14.58 -20.11
C GLU A 487 36.02 -13.44 -19.59
N TYR A 488 35.05 -12.98 -20.39
CA TYR A 488 34.06 -11.95 -19.99
C TYR A 488 32.64 -12.49 -19.88
N ASN A 489 32.42 -13.78 -20.12
CA ASN A 489 31.11 -14.42 -20.14
C ASN A 489 30.14 -13.73 -21.13
N ASP A 490 30.66 -13.32 -22.29
CA ASP A 490 29.92 -12.70 -23.38
C ASP A 490 29.59 -13.72 -24.46
N TYR A 491 28.45 -13.56 -25.10
CA TYR A 491 27.98 -14.43 -26.17
C TYR A 491 27.73 -13.61 -27.42
N LYS A 492 28.32 -14.04 -28.53
CA LYS A 492 28.05 -13.46 -29.83
C LYS A 492 26.74 -14.03 -30.35
N ILE A 493 25.74 -13.18 -30.48
CA ILE A 493 24.39 -13.55 -30.86
C ILE A 493 24.10 -12.98 -32.25
N MET A 494 23.69 -13.87 -33.15
CA MET A 494 23.15 -13.49 -34.46
C MET A 494 21.64 -13.33 -34.36
N PHE A 495 21.11 -12.13 -34.56
CA PHE A 495 19.71 -11.79 -34.31
C PHE A 495 18.77 -12.18 -35.45
N ILE A 496 17.54 -12.57 -35.09
CA ILE A 496 16.42 -12.72 -36.02
C ILE A 496 15.38 -11.63 -35.80
N TYR A 497 14.83 -11.11 -36.90
CA TYR A 497 13.88 -10.01 -36.92
C TYR A 497 12.44 -10.48 -37.13
N PRO A 498 11.43 -9.75 -36.62
CA PRO A 498 11.56 -8.52 -35.84
C PRO A 498 11.90 -8.80 -34.36
N HIS A 499 12.25 -7.74 -33.61
CA HIS A 499 12.30 -7.82 -32.15
C HIS A 499 10.88 -8.02 -31.58
N GLY A 500 10.80 -8.49 -30.34
CA GLY A 500 9.51 -8.69 -29.69
C GLY A 500 8.78 -9.96 -30.16
N PRO A 501 7.52 -10.15 -29.70
CA PRO A 501 6.75 -11.33 -30.05
C PRO A 501 6.28 -11.23 -31.51
N SER A 502 6.73 -12.17 -32.34
CA SER A 502 6.29 -12.30 -33.73
C SER A 502 5.85 -13.72 -34.05
N ALA A 503 4.87 -13.86 -34.95
CA ALA A 503 4.47 -15.16 -35.50
C ALA A 503 5.57 -15.77 -36.38
N SER A 504 6.42 -14.92 -36.99
CA SER A 504 7.48 -15.36 -37.88
C SER A 504 8.72 -14.49 -37.70
N TYR A 505 9.89 -15.14 -37.65
CA TYR A 505 11.17 -14.44 -37.59
C TYR A 505 12.02 -14.75 -38.82
N MET A 506 12.84 -13.78 -39.20
CA MET A 506 13.62 -13.79 -40.43
C MET A 506 15.07 -13.41 -40.12
N TRP A 507 16.01 -14.07 -40.79
CA TRP A 507 17.38 -13.58 -40.83
C TRP A 507 17.44 -12.28 -41.63
N PRO A 508 17.97 -11.19 -41.05
CA PRO A 508 18.21 -9.96 -41.80
C PRO A 508 19.31 -10.21 -42.85
N LYS A 509 19.32 -9.38 -43.89
CA LYS A 509 20.41 -9.31 -44.88
C LYS A 509 20.84 -7.84 -44.95
N PRO A 510 22.03 -7.45 -44.48
CA PRO A 510 23.10 -8.29 -43.91
C PRO A 510 22.72 -8.93 -42.56
N LEU A 511 23.45 -9.97 -42.16
CA LEU A 511 23.29 -10.62 -40.86
C LEU A 511 23.64 -9.62 -39.75
N ASP A 512 22.80 -9.54 -38.73
CA ASP A 512 23.02 -8.71 -37.55
C ASP A 512 23.58 -9.57 -36.42
N VAL A 513 24.77 -9.21 -35.94
CA VAL A 513 25.54 -9.98 -34.96
C VAL A 513 26.11 -9.04 -33.92
N CYS A 514 25.88 -9.32 -32.65
CA CYS A 514 26.36 -8.49 -31.53
C CYS A 514 26.85 -9.35 -30.37
N TRP A 515 27.83 -8.85 -29.62
CA TRP A 515 28.23 -9.45 -28.34
C TRP A 515 27.27 -9.01 -27.24
N ILE A 516 26.73 -9.98 -26.52
CA ILE A 516 25.72 -9.80 -25.49
C ILE A 516 26.21 -10.45 -24.19
N PRO A 517 26.29 -9.69 -23.08
CA PRO A 517 26.65 -10.25 -21.78
C PRO A 517 25.66 -11.32 -21.32
N TYR A 518 26.16 -12.33 -20.61
CA TYR A 518 25.35 -13.41 -20.04
C TYR A 518 24.11 -12.91 -19.29
N GLU A 519 24.24 -11.84 -18.51
CA GLU A 519 23.15 -11.25 -17.73
C GLU A 519 21.97 -10.73 -18.57
N HIS A 520 22.18 -10.50 -19.86
CA HIS A 520 21.15 -10.07 -20.81
C HIS A 520 20.47 -11.25 -21.52
N ILE A 521 20.93 -12.48 -21.31
CA ILE A 521 20.34 -13.70 -21.89
C ILE A 521 19.29 -14.24 -20.92
N MET A 522 18.04 -14.25 -21.38
CA MET A 522 16.88 -14.55 -20.55
C MET A 522 16.57 -16.04 -20.49
N LYS A 523 16.66 -16.75 -21.63
CA LYS A 523 16.40 -18.20 -21.74
C LYS A 523 16.87 -18.78 -23.06
N VAL A 524 17.08 -20.11 -23.07
CA VAL A 524 17.20 -20.92 -24.30
C VAL A 524 15.81 -21.14 -24.90
N VAL A 525 15.71 -21.07 -26.23
CA VAL A 525 14.49 -21.25 -27.01
C VAL A 525 14.64 -22.48 -27.90
N SER A 526 13.61 -23.30 -27.99
CA SER A 526 13.62 -24.46 -28.88
C SER A 526 13.45 -24.04 -30.34
N ALA A 527 14.33 -24.54 -31.21
CA ALA A 527 14.17 -24.39 -32.65
C ALA A 527 13.23 -25.48 -33.17
N SER A 528 12.00 -25.13 -33.54
CA SER A 528 11.14 -26.04 -34.31
C SER A 528 11.53 -25.98 -35.78
N SER A 529 12.23 -27.01 -36.28
CA SER A 529 12.51 -27.16 -37.70
C SER A 529 11.30 -27.72 -38.44
N THR A 530 10.76 -26.98 -39.40
CA THR A 530 10.01 -27.57 -40.52
C THR A 530 10.64 -27.11 -41.84
N LYS A 531 10.67 -28.01 -42.82
CA LYS A 531 11.41 -27.89 -44.09
C LYS A 531 10.95 -26.76 -45.03
N THR A 532 10.04 -25.90 -44.60
CA THR A 532 9.55 -24.77 -45.40
C THR A 532 9.14 -23.62 -44.48
N GLY A 533 10.11 -22.81 -44.04
CA GLY A 533 9.91 -21.41 -43.66
C GLY A 533 8.95 -21.08 -42.49
N ARG A 534 9.56 -20.80 -41.33
CA ARG A 534 9.14 -19.81 -40.32
C ARG A 534 7.79 -20.04 -39.60
N THR A 535 7.88 -20.61 -38.40
CA THR A 535 7.02 -20.25 -37.27
C THR A 535 7.70 -20.69 -35.98
N TYR A 536 7.81 -19.78 -34.99
CA TYR A 536 8.37 -20.06 -33.67
C TYR A 536 7.21 -20.13 -32.68
N LYS A 537 6.99 -21.27 -32.06
CA LYS A 537 5.98 -21.39 -31.00
C LYS A 537 6.61 -21.04 -29.66
N ASN A 538 6.03 -20.07 -28.97
CA ASN A 538 6.18 -19.97 -27.52
C ASN A 538 5.37 -21.10 -26.90
N ASN A 539 6.03 -22.11 -26.35
CA ASN A 539 5.39 -22.96 -25.36
C ASN A 539 5.26 -22.10 -24.09
N THR A 540 4.01 -21.76 -23.78
CA THR A 540 3.57 -21.15 -22.53
C THR A 540 3.87 -22.02 -21.34
#